data_AF-A0AAJ0LQA5-F1
#
_entry.id   AF-A0AAJ0LQA5-F1
#
_cell.length_a   1.000
_cell.length_b   1.000
_cell.length_c   1.000
_cell.angle_alpha   90.00
_cell.angle_beta   90.00
_cell.angle_gamma   90.00
#
_symmetry.space_group_name_H-M   'P 1'
#
loop_
_entity.id
_entity.type
_entity.pdbx_description
1 polymer ?
#
loop_
_entity_poly.entity_id
_entity_poly.type
_entity_poly.pdbx_seq_one_letter_code
_entity_poly.pdbx_strand_id
1 'polypeptide(L)'
;MSAVFKKIIREHKLSAHLTPVFTLAPELELVCTRVAEFVGEHFIGKAEPLVKEMFVDGLAAFKRVRKTGDPHVAFMQGLFGSAHMLYARRFVVRDGERCHVWSPMFEPVTAFESRFKLAPEMVDERCPENISQKSAAFQLAARALTGETFRLYFEEYDVAHTFSDSDANAA
;
A
#
# COMPACT_ATOMS: atom_id res chain seq x y z
N MET A 1 15.71 -2.62 9.40
CA MET A 1 14.52 -1.73 9.39
C MET A 1 14.75 -0.63 8.35
N SER A 2 13.90 -0.60 7.32
CA SER A 2 14.07 0.18 6.08
C SER A 2 14.16 1.69 6.29
N ALA A 3 14.97 2.36 5.47
CA ALA A 3 15.10 3.83 5.50
C ALA A 3 13.80 4.53 5.10
N VAL A 4 13.10 4.01 4.08
CA VAL A 4 11.84 4.56 3.56
C VAL A 4 10.74 4.47 4.62
N PHE A 5 10.54 3.28 5.20
CA PHE A 5 9.56 3.08 6.27
C PHE A 5 9.80 4.01 7.47
N LYS A 6 11.04 4.07 7.97
CA LYS A 6 11.42 4.96 9.09
C LYS A 6 11.15 6.44 8.78
N LYS A 7 11.45 6.87 7.54
CA LYS A 7 11.21 8.25 7.12
C LYS A 7 9.72 8.56 7.15
N ILE A 8 8.89 7.74 6.50
CA ILE A 8 7.42 7.90 6.42
C ILE A 8 6.79 7.95 7.82
N ILE A 9 7.09 6.98 8.70
CA ILE A 9 6.46 6.94 10.02
C ILE A 9 6.88 8.12 10.90
N ARG A 10 8.11 8.62 10.73
CA ARG A 10 8.60 9.80 11.48
C ARG A 10 7.95 11.07 10.97
N GLU A 11 7.95 11.27 9.65
CA GLU A 11 7.41 12.45 8.99
C GLU A 11 5.91 12.63 9.27
N HIS A 12 5.17 11.52 9.27
CA HIS A 12 3.73 11.54 9.55
C HIS A 12 3.37 11.21 11.02
N LYS A 13 4.37 11.16 11.92
CA LYS A 13 4.18 10.92 13.37
C LYS A 13 3.38 9.64 13.68
N LEU A 14 3.55 8.59 12.89
CA LEU A 14 2.80 7.34 13.00
C LEU A 14 3.38 6.34 14.00
N SER A 15 4.65 6.51 14.43
CA SER A 15 5.35 5.53 15.27
C SER A 15 4.57 5.14 16.53
N ALA A 16 4.12 6.12 17.32
CA ALA A 16 3.39 5.85 18.57
C ALA A 16 2.04 5.16 18.35
N HIS A 17 1.44 5.32 17.16
CA HIS A 17 0.17 4.69 16.81
C HIS A 17 0.35 3.26 16.30
N LEU A 18 1.47 2.97 15.64
CA LEU A 18 1.80 1.64 15.11
C LEU A 18 2.41 0.72 16.17
N THR A 19 3.10 1.24 17.19
CA THR A 19 3.68 0.43 18.27
C THR A 19 2.68 -0.56 18.91
N PRO A 20 1.45 -0.16 19.28
CA PRO A 20 0.46 -1.11 19.81
C PRO A 20 0.06 -2.22 18.83
N VAL A 21 0.08 -1.95 17.52
CA VAL A 21 -0.18 -2.96 16.47
C VAL A 21 0.96 -3.97 16.47
N PHE A 22 2.21 -3.50 16.44
CA PHE A 22 3.40 -4.38 16.41
C PHE A 22 3.63 -5.12 17.73
N THR A 23 3.15 -4.58 18.85
CA THR A 23 3.17 -5.29 20.14
C THR A 23 2.20 -6.48 20.13
N LEU A 24 1.06 -6.35 19.45
CA LEU A 24 0.06 -7.41 19.34
C LEU A 24 0.46 -8.46 18.28
N ALA A 25 0.96 -8.00 17.13
CA ALA A 25 1.31 -8.80 15.97
C ALA A 25 2.65 -8.29 15.37
N PRO A 26 3.80 -8.78 15.89
CA PRO A 26 5.13 -8.27 15.52
C PRO A 26 5.46 -8.39 14.04
N GLU A 27 4.93 -9.40 13.35
CA GLU A 27 5.12 -9.59 11.92
C GLU A 27 4.57 -8.44 11.07
N LEU A 28 3.59 -7.69 11.60
CA LEU A 28 3.01 -6.53 10.90
C LEU A 28 4.01 -5.37 10.75
N GLU A 29 5.07 -5.31 11.55
CA GLU A 29 6.15 -4.34 11.32
C GLU A 29 6.88 -4.62 10.00
N LEU A 30 7.16 -5.90 9.73
CA LEU A 30 7.76 -6.32 8.47
C LEU A 30 6.80 -6.06 7.30
N VAL A 31 5.50 -6.38 7.47
CA VAL A 31 4.47 -6.08 6.47
C VAL A 31 4.46 -4.58 6.12
N CYS A 32 4.36 -3.71 7.13
CA CYS A 32 4.36 -2.26 6.92
C CYS A 32 5.65 -1.77 6.25
N THR A 33 6.79 -2.33 6.66
CA THR A 33 8.09 -2.03 6.06
C THR A 33 8.08 -2.35 4.57
N ARG A 34 7.62 -3.53 4.19
CA ARG A 34 7.60 -3.98 2.80
C ARG A 34 6.61 -3.22 1.93
N VAL A 35 5.43 -2.93 2.45
CA VAL A 35 4.44 -2.09 1.75
C VAL A 35 5.02 -0.70 1.50
N ALA A 36 5.70 -0.10 2.49
CA ALA A 36 6.37 1.18 2.30
C ALA A 36 7.51 1.14 1.29
N GLU A 37 8.32 0.07 1.28
CA GLU A 37 9.37 -0.13 0.27
C GLU A 37 8.79 -0.29 -1.14
N PHE A 38 7.64 -0.93 -1.26
CA PHE A 38 6.98 -1.15 -2.55
C PHE A 38 6.36 0.14 -3.09
N VAL A 39 5.53 0.80 -2.28
CA VAL A 39 4.74 1.98 -2.68
C VAL A 39 5.59 3.26 -2.70
N GLY A 40 6.63 3.33 -1.88
CA GLY A 40 7.47 4.52 -1.79
C GLY A 40 6.77 5.71 -1.11
N GLU A 41 7.47 6.84 -1.06
CA GLU A 41 7.02 8.05 -0.37
C GLU A 41 6.33 9.06 -1.29
N HIS A 42 6.62 9.01 -2.59
CA HIS A 42 6.13 10.01 -3.55
C HIS A 42 4.85 9.59 -4.29
N PHE A 43 4.44 8.32 -4.21
CA PHE A 43 3.19 7.90 -4.82
C PHE A 43 1.99 8.45 -4.04
N ILE A 44 1.16 9.26 -4.69
CA ILE A 44 0.00 9.92 -4.06
C ILE A 44 -1.26 9.08 -4.25
N GLY A 45 -1.96 8.83 -3.15
CA GLY A 45 -3.26 8.18 -3.14
C GLY A 45 -4.39 9.17 -3.43
N LYS A 46 -5.37 9.23 -2.52
CA LYS A 46 -6.54 10.09 -2.66
C LYS A 46 -6.16 11.57 -2.55
N ALA A 47 -5.38 11.91 -1.52
CA ALA A 47 -4.98 13.28 -1.21
C ALA A 47 -3.54 13.39 -0.68
N GLU A 48 -3.00 12.32 -0.10
CA GLU A 48 -1.71 12.28 0.57
C GLU A 48 -0.88 11.09 0.06
N PRO A 49 0.40 10.94 0.47
CA PRO A 49 1.18 9.75 0.12
C PRO A 49 0.40 8.46 0.43
N LEU A 50 0.27 7.58 -0.55
CA LEU A 50 -0.63 6.42 -0.47
C LEU A 50 -0.28 5.53 0.73
N VAL A 51 1.01 5.30 0.97
CA VAL A 51 1.47 4.51 2.13
C VAL A 51 1.01 5.11 3.48
N LYS A 52 0.93 6.44 3.58
CA LYS A 52 0.39 7.12 4.77
C LYS A 52 -1.09 6.82 4.92
N GLU A 53 -1.85 6.98 3.84
CA GLU A 53 -3.30 6.69 3.82
C GLU A 53 -3.56 5.23 4.24
N MET A 54 -2.82 4.29 3.66
CA MET A 54 -2.89 2.87 4.00
C MET A 54 -2.61 2.60 5.48
N PHE A 55 -1.57 3.20 6.06
CA PHE A 55 -1.28 3.05 7.50
C PHE A 55 -2.38 3.65 8.38
N VAL A 56 -2.93 4.80 8.01
CA VAL A 56 -4.03 5.44 8.74
C VAL A 56 -5.29 4.58 8.67
N ASP A 57 -5.63 4.05 7.49
CA ASP A 57 -6.77 3.16 7.27
C ASP A 57 -6.62 1.88 8.11
N GLY A 58 -5.44 1.25 8.09
CA GLY A 58 -5.12 0.09 8.95
C GLY A 58 -5.26 0.41 10.44
N LEU A 59 -4.74 1.54 10.89
CA LEU A 59 -4.86 1.98 12.29
C LEU A 59 -6.32 2.24 12.69
N ALA A 60 -7.12 2.82 11.81
CA ALA A 60 -8.54 3.07 12.05
C ALA A 60 -9.32 1.75 12.19
N ALA A 61 -9.04 0.77 11.32
CA ALA A 61 -9.66 -0.55 11.38
C ALA A 61 -9.25 -1.32 12.66
N PHE A 62 -7.94 -1.33 12.99
CA PHE A 62 -7.42 -1.92 14.21
C PHE A 62 -8.12 -1.38 15.47
N LYS A 63 -8.23 -0.05 15.58
CA LYS A 63 -8.84 0.61 16.75
C LYS A 63 -10.32 0.26 16.90
N ARG A 64 -11.03 0.08 15.78
CA ARG A 64 -12.47 -0.21 15.76
C ARG A 64 -12.81 -1.55 16.42
N VAL A 65 -11.99 -2.57 16.18
CA VAL A 65 -12.26 -3.94 16.65
C VAL A 65 -11.37 -4.39 17.81
N ARG A 66 -10.48 -3.51 18.30
CA ARG A 66 -9.44 -3.84 19.31
C ARG A 66 -9.94 -4.63 20.53
N LYS A 67 -11.22 -4.46 20.92
CA LYS A 67 -11.81 -5.11 22.10
C LYS A 67 -12.69 -6.32 21.78
N THR A 68 -13.06 -6.55 20.52
CA THR A 68 -14.23 -7.39 20.17
C THR A 68 -14.03 -8.29 18.97
N GLY A 69 -12.92 -8.19 18.24
CA GLY A 69 -12.62 -9.02 17.07
C GLY A 69 -11.12 -9.19 16.88
N ASP A 70 -10.71 -9.58 15.67
CA ASP A 70 -9.31 -9.86 15.31
C ASP A 70 -8.60 -8.58 14.82
N PRO A 71 -7.85 -7.86 15.69
CA PRO A 71 -7.40 -6.51 15.36
C PRO A 71 -6.29 -6.51 14.31
N HIS A 72 -5.48 -7.57 14.25
CA HIS A 72 -4.43 -7.73 13.26
C HIS A 72 -5.00 -8.00 11.85
N VAL A 73 -6.06 -8.81 11.74
CA VAL A 73 -6.80 -9.01 10.48
C VAL A 73 -7.44 -7.70 10.03
N ALA A 74 -8.14 -6.99 10.93
CA ALA A 74 -8.75 -5.71 10.61
C ALA A 74 -7.71 -4.65 10.19
N PHE A 75 -6.53 -4.63 10.84
CA PHE A 75 -5.44 -3.77 10.42
C PHE A 75 -5.03 -4.07 8.97
N MET A 76 -4.87 -5.35 8.61
CA MET A 76 -4.51 -5.75 7.25
C MET A 76 -5.60 -5.39 6.23
N GLN A 77 -6.87 -5.53 6.59
CA GLN A 77 -7.99 -5.08 5.75
C GLN A 77 -7.94 -3.57 5.49
N GLY A 78 -7.70 -2.77 6.53
CA GLY A 78 -7.52 -1.33 6.37
C GLY A 78 -6.29 -0.98 5.55
N LEU A 79 -5.15 -1.65 5.82
CA LEU A 79 -3.89 -1.44 5.13
C LEU A 79 -4.03 -1.63 3.62
N PHE A 80 -4.68 -2.71 3.18
CA PHE A 80 -4.84 -3.04 1.77
C PHE A 80 -6.09 -2.43 1.12
N GLY A 81 -6.99 -1.81 1.89
CA GLY A 81 -8.25 -1.26 1.36
C GLY A 81 -8.04 -0.20 0.28
N SER A 82 -6.97 0.60 0.38
CA SER A 82 -6.64 1.64 -0.59
C SER A 82 -5.66 1.18 -1.69
N ALA A 83 -5.35 -0.13 -1.81
CA ALA A 83 -4.38 -0.65 -2.80
C ALA A 83 -4.76 -0.36 -4.27
N HIS A 84 -6.06 -0.27 -4.57
CA HIS A 84 -6.58 0.07 -5.91
C HIS A 84 -6.13 1.46 -6.39
N MET A 85 -5.74 2.36 -5.49
CA MET A 85 -5.22 3.68 -5.86
C MET A 85 -3.93 3.61 -6.68
N LEU A 86 -3.18 2.49 -6.61
CA LEU A 86 -2.01 2.27 -7.47
C LEU A 86 -2.33 2.27 -8.98
N TYR A 87 -3.60 2.09 -9.33
CA TYR A 87 -4.08 2.02 -10.72
C TYR A 87 -4.96 3.22 -11.10
N ALA A 88 -5.28 4.08 -10.13
CA ALA A 88 -6.16 5.23 -10.34
C ALA A 88 -5.49 6.37 -11.12
N ARG A 89 -4.16 6.47 -11.05
CA ARG A 89 -3.34 7.51 -11.67
C ARG A 89 -2.01 6.93 -12.13
N ARG A 90 -1.34 7.62 -13.06
CA ARG A 90 0.00 7.25 -13.51
C ARG A 90 1.07 7.96 -12.71
N PHE A 91 2.11 7.20 -12.36
CA PHE A 91 3.34 7.72 -11.78
C PHE A 91 4.41 7.71 -12.87
N VAL A 92 4.95 8.87 -13.21
CA VAL A 92 5.84 9.02 -14.35
C VAL A 92 7.08 9.84 -14.01
N VAL A 93 8.12 9.69 -14.82
CA VAL A 93 9.28 10.59 -14.85
C VAL A 93 9.45 11.09 -16.27
N ARG A 94 9.56 12.41 -16.45
CA ARG A 94 9.84 13.04 -17.74
C ARG A 94 11.32 13.39 -17.85
N ASP A 95 11.97 12.90 -18.90
CA ASP A 95 13.36 13.22 -19.25
C ASP A 95 13.39 13.83 -20.66
N GLY A 96 13.33 15.16 -20.73
CA GLY A 96 13.14 15.90 -21.97
C GLY A 96 11.81 15.51 -22.65
N GLU A 97 11.89 14.94 -23.85
CA GLU A 97 10.73 14.47 -24.62
C GLU A 97 10.28 13.05 -24.22
N ARG A 98 11.06 12.32 -23.42
CA ARG A 98 10.74 10.95 -23.02
C ARG A 98 9.87 10.95 -21.77
N CYS A 99 8.78 10.17 -21.80
CA CYS A 99 7.93 9.91 -20.66
C CYS A 99 8.09 8.45 -20.22
N HIS A 100 8.65 8.24 -19.03
CA HIS A 100 8.79 6.92 -18.43
C HIS A 100 7.63 6.70 -17.47
N VAL A 101 6.83 5.66 -17.71
CA VAL A 101 5.65 5.34 -16.90
C VAL A 101 5.98 4.16 -15.98
N TRP A 102 5.75 4.32 -14.69
CA TRP A 102 5.83 3.21 -13.73
C TRP A 102 4.63 2.29 -13.86
N SER A 103 4.85 0.99 -13.66
CA SER A 103 3.79 -0.01 -13.63
C SER A 103 3.83 -0.81 -12.34
N PRO A 104 2.74 -0.81 -11.55
CA PRO A 104 2.63 -1.59 -10.30
C PRO A 104 2.77 -3.10 -10.50
N MET A 105 2.60 -3.58 -11.73
CA MET A 105 2.68 -5.01 -12.01
C MET A 105 4.13 -5.52 -12.11
N PHE A 106 5.11 -4.65 -12.40
CA PHE A 106 6.46 -5.10 -12.73
C PHE A 106 7.48 -4.84 -11.63
N GLU A 107 7.42 -3.70 -10.95
CA GLU A 107 8.46 -3.32 -9.99
C GLU A 107 7.95 -2.39 -8.88
N PRO A 108 8.63 -2.32 -7.73
CA PRO A 108 8.43 -1.28 -6.72
C PRO A 108 8.57 0.14 -7.28
N VAL A 109 7.83 1.09 -6.72
CA VAL A 109 8.00 2.53 -7.03
C VAL A 109 9.44 2.98 -6.74
N THR A 110 10.01 2.55 -5.62
CA THR A 110 11.37 2.92 -5.20
C THR A 110 12.44 2.43 -6.18
N ALA A 111 12.24 1.26 -6.78
CA ALA A 111 13.12 0.72 -7.82
C ALA A 111 13.02 1.56 -9.09
N PHE A 112 11.79 1.93 -9.50
CA PHE A 112 11.57 2.80 -10.64
C PHE A 112 12.22 4.16 -10.46
N GLU A 113 12.02 4.81 -9.32
CA GLU A 113 12.61 6.11 -8.98
C GLU A 113 14.13 6.08 -9.01
N SER A 114 14.75 5.01 -8.50
CA SER A 114 16.22 4.89 -8.42
C SER A 114 16.93 4.96 -9.78
N ARG A 115 16.22 4.72 -10.88
CA ARG A 115 16.77 4.78 -12.25
C ARG A 115 16.88 6.21 -12.78
N PHE A 116 16.19 7.16 -12.16
CA PHE A 116 16.10 8.53 -12.65
C PHE A 116 16.61 9.53 -11.61
N LYS A 117 17.27 10.58 -12.09
CA LYS A 117 17.71 11.70 -11.24
C LYS A 117 16.66 12.82 -11.15
N LEU A 118 15.59 12.71 -11.94
CA LEU A 118 14.52 13.68 -12.07
C LEU A 118 13.38 13.32 -11.12
N ALA A 119 12.69 14.34 -10.62
CA ALA A 119 11.56 14.14 -9.72
C ALA A 119 10.40 13.47 -10.47
N PRO A 120 9.75 12.47 -9.87
CA PRO A 120 8.56 11.87 -10.44
C PRO A 120 7.36 12.83 -10.33
N GLU A 121 6.35 12.59 -11.16
CA GLU A 121 5.08 13.31 -11.13
C GLU A 121 3.90 12.33 -11.18
N MET A 122 2.79 12.74 -10.58
CA MET A 122 1.50 12.07 -10.73
C MET A 122 0.75 12.69 -11.90
N VAL A 123 0.31 11.87 -12.85
CA VAL A 123 -0.55 12.28 -13.96
C VAL A 123 -1.96 11.75 -13.69
N ASP A 124 -2.96 12.64 -13.77
CA ASP A 124 -4.38 12.30 -13.61
C ASP A 124 -4.93 11.63 -14.87
N GLU A 125 -4.29 10.53 -15.24
CA GLU A 125 -4.66 9.62 -16.30
C GLU A 125 -4.67 8.22 -15.70
N ARG A 126 -5.76 7.48 -15.93
CA ARG A 126 -5.88 6.13 -15.40
C ARG A 126 -4.86 5.20 -16.03
N CYS A 127 -4.45 4.19 -15.26
CA CYS A 127 -3.80 3.02 -15.83
C CYS A 127 -4.80 2.35 -16.80
N PRO A 128 -4.36 1.88 -17.97
CA PRO A 128 -5.23 1.25 -18.95
C PRO A 128 -5.87 -0.05 -18.44
N GLU A 129 -5.30 -0.67 -17.40
CA GLU A 129 -5.80 -1.88 -16.79
C GLU A 129 -7.02 -1.61 -15.88
N ASN A 130 -8.14 -2.26 -16.18
CA ASN A 130 -9.27 -2.33 -15.26
C ASN A 130 -9.00 -3.38 -14.19
N ILE A 131 -8.80 -2.96 -12.94
CA ILE A 131 -8.45 -3.84 -11.82
C ILE A 131 -9.43 -3.60 -10.66
N SER A 132 -10.09 -4.66 -10.19
CA SER A 132 -10.96 -4.61 -9.01
C SER A 132 -10.17 -4.31 -7.74
N GLN A 133 -10.84 -3.81 -6.70
CA GLN A 133 -10.19 -3.52 -5.43
C GLN A 133 -9.55 -4.77 -4.83
N LYS A 134 -10.27 -5.91 -4.92
CA LYS A 134 -9.78 -7.22 -4.52
C LYS A 134 -8.51 -7.60 -5.29
N SER A 135 -8.53 -7.48 -6.62
CA SER A 135 -7.38 -7.79 -7.47
C SER A 135 -6.17 -6.92 -7.14
N ALA A 136 -6.36 -5.62 -6.93
CA ALA A 136 -5.28 -4.71 -6.56
C ALA A 136 -4.65 -5.08 -5.22
N ALA A 137 -5.46 -5.46 -4.22
CA ALA A 137 -4.96 -5.90 -2.93
C ALA A 137 -4.11 -7.18 -3.05
N PHE A 138 -4.59 -8.20 -3.77
CA PHE A 138 -3.83 -9.43 -4.01
C PHE A 138 -2.53 -9.14 -4.78
N GLN A 139 -2.58 -8.31 -5.82
CA GLN A 139 -1.41 -7.97 -6.62
C GLN A 139 -0.35 -7.23 -5.81
N LEU A 140 -0.75 -6.30 -4.94
CA LEU A 140 0.17 -5.63 -4.04
C LEU A 140 0.73 -6.60 -2.99
N ALA A 141 -0.13 -7.43 -2.40
CA ALA A 141 0.28 -8.39 -1.37
C ALA A 141 1.30 -9.40 -1.91
N ALA A 142 1.07 -9.94 -3.11
CA ALA A 142 1.98 -10.89 -3.75
C ALA A 142 3.37 -10.30 -4.04
N ARG A 143 3.48 -8.97 -4.16
CA ARG A 143 4.75 -8.28 -4.46
C ARG A 143 5.45 -7.76 -3.21
N ALA A 144 4.69 -7.31 -2.22
CA ALA A 144 5.24 -6.72 -1.00
C ALA A 144 5.49 -7.78 0.08
N LEU A 145 4.61 -8.76 0.24
CA LEU A 145 4.66 -9.67 1.38
C LEU A 145 5.63 -10.84 1.16
N THR A 146 6.05 -11.45 2.27
CA THR A 146 6.74 -12.76 2.22
C THR A 146 5.71 -13.86 1.99
N GLY A 147 6.14 -15.02 1.48
CA GLY A 147 5.23 -16.15 1.26
C GLY A 147 4.46 -16.57 2.52
N GLU A 148 5.09 -16.50 3.70
CA GLU A 148 4.44 -16.83 4.98
C GLU A 148 3.35 -15.82 5.35
N THR A 149 3.66 -14.52 5.31
CA THR A 149 2.70 -13.46 5.66
C THR A 149 1.58 -13.33 4.63
N PHE A 150 1.88 -13.57 3.35
CA PHE A 150 0.88 -13.68 2.31
C PHE A 150 -0.08 -14.84 2.58
N ARG A 151 0.44 -16.04 2.79
CA ARG A 151 -0.36 -17.25 3.06
C ARG A 151 -1.26 -17.05 4.27
N LEU A 152 -0.72 -16.56 5.37
CA LEU A 152 -1.48 -16.30 6.59
C LEU A 152 -2.63 -15.33 6.35
N TYR A 153 -2.35 -14.15 5.80
CA TYR A 153 -3.35 -13.07 5.74
C TYR A 153 -4.29 -13.14 4.53
N PHE A 154 -3.79 -13.54 3.36
CA PHE A 154 -4.57 -13.56 2.13
C PHE A 154 -5.17 -14.93 1.80
N GLU A 155 -4.57 -16.03 2.26
CA GLU A 155 -5.11 -17.37 2.01
C GLU A 155 -5.91 -17.91 3.21
N GLU A 156 -5.38 -17.81 4.43
CA GLU A 156 -6.07 -18.34 5.62
C GLU A 156 -7.13 -17.37 6.17
N TYR A 157 -6.76 -16.11 6.42
CA TYR A 157 -7.69 -15.11 6.95
C TYR A 157 -8.57 -14.44 5.87
N ASP A 158 -8.27 -14.66 4.59
CA ASP A 158 -8.94 -14.05 3.44
C ASP A 158 -9.19 -12.54 3.65
N VAL A 159 -8.14 -11.78 3.97
CA VAL A 159 -8.23 -10.33 4.23
C VAL A 159 -8.97 -9.57 3.12
N ALA A 160 -8.93 -10.05 1.89
CA ALA A 160 -9.55 -9.40 0.75
C ALA A 160 -11.03 -9.77 0.51
N HIS A 161 -11.65 -10.64 1.33
CA HIS A 161 -13.04 -11.07 1.12
C HIS A 161 -14.06 -9.94 1.13
N THR A 162 -13.80 -8.86 1.87
CA THR A 162 -14.70 -7.70 1.97
C THR A 162 -14.50 -6.68 0.84
N PHE A 163 -13.45 -6.82 0.04
CA PHE A 163 -13.16 -5.86 -1.01
C PHE A 163 -14.06 -6.09 -2.22
N SER A 164 -14.44 -4.99 -2.87
CA SER A 164 -15.28 -5.07 -4.05
C SER A 164 -14.57 -5.86 -5.14
N ASP A 165 -15.24 -6.90 -5.63
CA ASP A 165 -14.85 -7.64 -6.83
C ASP A 165 -15.49 -7.04 -8.09
N SER A 166 -16.41 -6.09 -7.90
CA SER A 166 -16.89 -5.24 -8.98
C SER A 166 -15.79 -4.26 -9.36
N ASP A 167 -15.68 -3.94 -10.65
CA ASP A 167 -14.84 -2.86 -11.13
C ASP A 167 -15.01 -1.64 -10.22
N ALA A 168 -13.93 -0.95 -9.87
CA ALA A 168 -13.94 0.24 -9.02
C ALA A 168 -14.65 1.46 -9.67
N ASN A 169 -15.57 1.20 -10.62
CA ASN A 169 -16.36 2.11 -11.43
C ASN A 169 -17.87 2.03 -11.15
N ALA A 170 -18.32 1.40 -10.05
CA ALA A 170 -19.70 1.51 -9.60
C ALA A 170 -19.92 2.71 -8.66
N ALA A 171 -19.47 3.91 -9.05
CA ALA A 171 -19.91 5.21 -8.54
C ALA A 171 -19.37 6.35 -9.43
#